data_AF-A0A645A444-F1
#
_entry.id   AF-A0A645A444-F1
#
_cell.length_a   1.000
_cell.length_b   1.000
_cell.length_c   1.000
_cell.angle_alpha   90.00
_cell.angle_beta   90.00
_cell.angle_gamma   90.00
#
_symmetry.space_group_name_H-M   'P 1'
#
loop_
_entity.id
_entity.type
_entity.pdbx_description
1 polymer ?
#
loop_
_entity_poly.entity_id
_entity_poly.type
_entity_poly.pdbx_seq_one_letter_code
_entity_poly.pdbx_strand_id
1 'polypeptide(L)'
;MRGWHCGSGTKGSGNDTHIGFEICEDGLTDASYFSAVYKEAVELCVYLCKQFNLTEKDIICHCEGYKLGIASNHSDVMHWFPKHGKSMDSFRAEVKAGLASSAPAEPTTPKKYYRVQVGAYSVKANADTMLAKIKAAGFTDAFVKYSE
;
A
#
# COMPACT_ATOMS: atom_id res chain seq x y z
N MET A 1 -19.09 -6.26 9.53
CA MET A 1 -18.94 -5.40 10.71
C MET A 1 -18.31 -4.09 10.23
N ARG A 2 -18.82 -2.92 10.62
CA ARG A 2 -18.28 -1.60 10.24
C ARG A 2 -17.56 -0.96 11.42
N GLY A 3 -16.49 -0.21 11.17
CA GLY A 3 -15.82 0.59 12.19
C GLY A 3 -16.62 1.85 12.53
N TRP A 4 -16.46 2.36 13.75
CA TRP A 4 -16.99 3.67 14.18
C TRP A 4 -15.82 4.63 14.33
N HIS A 5 -15.41 5.24 13.23
CA HIS A 5 -14.15 5.99 13.15
C HIS A 5 -14.35 7.50 13.04
N CYS A 6 -15.30 7.98 12.22
CA CYS A 6 -15.41 9.42 11.95
C CYS A 6 -16.68 10.07 12.52
N GLY A 7 -17.52 9.33 13.23
CA GLY A 7 -18.79 9.86 13.75
C GLY A 7 -19.84 10.10 12.65
N SER A 8 -20.63 11.17 12.74
CA SER A 8 -21.68 11.50 11.77
C SER A 8 -21.81 13.01 11.61
N GLY A 9 -22.29 13.45 10.44
CA GLY A 9 -22.62 14.84 10.15
C GLY A 9 -24.02 14.97 9.54
N THR A 10 -24.35 16.19 9.08
CA THR A 10 -25.67 16.53 8.54
C THR A 10 -26.05 15.79 7.25
N LYS A 11 -25.09 15.17 6.57
CA LYS A 11 -25.26 14.42 5.32
C LYS A 11 -25.01 12.91 5.47
N GLY A 12 -24.96 12.41 6.71
CA GLY A 12 -24.75 10.99 7.01
C GLY A 12 -23.42 10.73 7.70
N SER A 13 -22.91 9.51 7.56
CA SER A 13 -21.72 9.03 8.26
C SER A 13 -20.71 8.42 7.31
N GLY A 14 -19.46 8.88 7.40
CA GLY A 14 -18.32 8.23 6.76
C GLY A 14 -18.08 6.80 7.27
N ASN A 15 -18.61 6.42 8.44
CA ASN A 15 -18.57 5.04 8.94
C ASN A 15 -19.25 4.04 8.00
N ASP A 16 -20.16 4.50 7.14
CA ASP A 16 -20.89 3.68 6.17
C ASP A 16 -20.23 3.62 4.79
N THR A 17 -19.27 4.50 4.52
CA THR A 17 -18.79 4.77 3.15
C THR A 17 -17.27 4.78 3.02
N HIS A 18 -16.53 4.93 4.12
CA HIS A 18 -15.07 5.08 4.11
C HIS A 18 -14.38 4.02 4.96
N ILE A 19 -13.17 3.68 4.54
CA ILE A 19 -12.20 2.94 5.36
C ILE A 19 -11.54 3.96 6.29
N GLY A 20 -11.60 3.73 7.61
CA GLY A 20 -10.88 4.52 8.60
C GLY A 20 -9.59 3.84 9.05
N PHE A 21 -8.53 4.61 9.27
CA PHE A 21 -7.29 4.16 9.89
C PHE A 21 -6.73 5.28 10.79
N GLU A 22 -5.94 4.90 11.77
CA GLU A 22 -5.34 5.82 12.74
C GLU A 22 -3.82 5.91 12.50
N ILE A 23 -3.26 7.10 12.73
CA ILE A 23 -1.81 7.31 12.79
C ILE A 23 -1.47 7.58 14.26
N CYS A 24 -0.72 6.68 14.90
CA CYS A 24 -0.32 6.87 16.29
C CYS A 24 0.56 8.10 16.44
N GLU A 25 0.16 9.04 17.29
CA GLU A 25 0.89 10.29 17.53
C GLU A 25 1.89 10.14 18.68
N ASP A 26 3.00 10.88 18.59
CA ASP A 26 3.92 11.12 19.71
C ASP A 26 3.47 12.38 20.50
N GLY A 27 4.42 13.09 21.12
CA GLY A 27 4.19 14.43 21.67
C GLY A 27 4.06 15.54 20.62
N LEU A 28 3.84 15.21 19.34
CA LEU A 28 3.74 16.12 18.19
C LEU A 28 5.04 16.84 17.81
N THR A 29 6.19 16.32 18.23
CA THR A 29 7.47 17.05 18.13
C THR A 29 8.60 16.23 17.52
N ASP A 30 8.55 14.89 17.61
CA ASP A 30 9.58 14.04 17.04
C ASP A 30 9.44 13.93 15.52
N ALA A 31 10.29 14.68 14.82
CA ALA A 31 10.32 14.68 13.35
C ALA A 31 10.71 13.33 12.74
N SER A 32 11.53 12.52 13.43
CA SER A 32 11.95 11.20 12.94
C SER A 32 10.80 10.21 13.04
N TYR A 33 10.12 10.20 14.19
CA TYR A 33 8.91 9.40 14.38
C TYR A 33 7.81 9.79 13.40
N PHE A 34 7.51 11.10 13.28
CA PHE A 34 6.55 11.61 12.30
C PHE A 34 6.88 11.14 10.89
N SER A 35 8.14 11.30 10.46
CA SER A 35 8.56 10.90 9.11
C SER A 35 8.36 9.40 8.87
N ALA A 36 8.62 8.56 9.87
CA ALA A 36 8.40 7.13 9.78
C ALA A 36 6.91 6.79 9.64
N VAL A 37 6.05 7.27 10.55
CA VAL A 37 4.62 6.92 10.51
C VAL A 37 3.87 7.58 9.35
N TYR A 38 4.30 8.78 8.92
CA TYR A 38 3.77 9.45 7.73
C TYR A 38 4.06 8.63 6.47
N LYS A 39 5.28 8.09 6.35
CA LYS A 39 5.64 7.20 5.24
C LYS A 39 4.77 5.94 5.22
N GLU A 40 4.61 5.27 6.36
CA GLU A 40 3.75 4.08 6.47
C GLU A 40 2.29 4.41 6.11
N ALA A 41 1.78 5.57 6.52
CA ALA A 41 0.44 6.02 6.16
C ALA A 41 0.29 6.25 4.64
N VAL A 42 1.29 6.86 3.99
CA VAL A 42 1.32 6.99 2.52
C VAL A 42 1.31 5.61 1.85
N GLU A 43 2.17 4.68 2.30
CA GLU A 43 2.26 3.32 1.74
C GLU A 43 0.95 2.54 1.92
N LEU A 44 0.31 2.64 3.09
CA LEU A 44 -1.00 2.06 3.35
C LEU A 44 -2.07 2.63 2.40
N CYS A 45 -2.13 3.95 2.25
CA CYS A 45 -3.07 4.58 1.33
C CYS A 45 -2.84 4.15 -0.13
N VAL A 46 -1.59 4.06 -0.59
CA VAL A 46 -1.26 3.53 -1.92
C VAL A 46 -1.75 2.10 -2.08
N TYR A 47 -1.52 1.24 -1.07
CA TYR A 47 -2.01 -0.13 -1.07
C TYR A 47 -3.53 -0.19 -1.17
N LEU A 48 -4.26 0.52 -0.30
CA LEU A 48 -5.72 0.54 -0.27
C LEU A 48 -6.31 1.09 -1.57
N CYS A 49 -5.73 2.15 -2.13
CA CYS A 49 -6.14 2.68 -3.44
C CYS A 49 -6.01 1.63 -4.55
N LYS A 50 -4.91 0.87 -4.59
CA LYS A 50 -4.74 -0.24 -5.53
C LYS A 50 -5.74 -1.37 -5.30
N GLN A 51 -5.99 -1.76 -4.04
CA GLN A 51 -6.90 -2.87 -3.71
C GLN A 51 -8.36 -2.57 -4.07
N PHE A 52 -8.80 -1.32 -3.83
CA PHE A 52 -10.20 -0.93 -3.95
C PHE A 52 -10.50 -0.06 -5.17
N ASN A 53 -9.53 0.08 -6.09
CA ASN A 53 -9.65 0.93 -7.28
C ASN A 53 -10.04 2.38 -6.94
N LEU A 54 -9.37 2.93 -5.92
CA LEU A 54 -9.49 4.33 -5.49
C LEU A 54 -8.27 5.13 -5.94
N THR A 55 -8.33 6.44 -5.79
CA THR A 55 -7.27 7.38 -6.13
C THR A 55 -6.91 8.26 -4.93
N GLU A 56 -5.86 9.08 -5.08
CA GLU A 56 -5.49 10.04 -4.03
C GLU A 56 -6.63 11.02 -3.69
N LYS A 57 -7.58 11.22 -4.60
CA LYS A 57 -8.70 12.15 -4.43
C LYS A 57 -9.77 11.63 -3.48
N ASP A 58 -9.79 10.32 -3.24
CA ASP A 58 -10.74 9.67 -2.35
C ASP A 58 -10.26 9.71 -0.88
N ILE A 59 -9.06 10.25 -0.63
CA ILE A 59 -8.46 10.35 0.70
C ILE A 59 -8.78 11.71 1.32
N ILE A 60 -9.51 11.67 2.43
CA ILE A 60 -9.90 12.83 3.23
C ILE A 60 -9.45 12.66 4.69
N CYS A 61 -9.10 13.75 5.36
CA CYS A 61 -8.97 13.75 6.82
C CYS A 61 -10.30 14.07 7.52
N HIS A 62 -10.33 13.98 8.85
CA HIS A 62 -11.55 14.22 9.63
C HIS A 62 -12.07 15.65 9.47
N CYS A 63 -11.17 16.66 9.40
CA CYS A 63 -11.54 18.04 9.08
C CYS A 63 -12.28 18.18 7.74
N GLU A 64 -11.80 17.49 6.70
CA GLU A 64 -12.40 17.51 5.37
C GLU A 64 -13.75 16.77 5.39
N GLY A 65 -13.83 15.64 6.08
CA GLY A 65 -15.07 14.90 6.31
C GLY A 65 -16.14 15.71 7.04
N TYR A 66 -15.75 16.51 8.04
CA TYR A 66 -16.66 17.42 8.73
C TYR A 66 -17.20 18.50 7.78
N LYS A 67 -16.33 19.13 6.98
CA LYS A 67 -16.73 20.12 5.96
C LYS A 67 -17.67 19.54 4.91
N LEU A 68 -17.49 18.27 4.55
CA LEU A 68 -18.40 17.56 3.64
C LEU A 68 -19.73 17.19 4.30
N GLY A 69 -19.83 17.23 5.63
CA GLY A 69 -21.03 16.91 6.41
C GLY A 69 -21.19 15.41 6.70
N ILE A 70 -20.11 14.63 6.62
CA ILE A 70 -20.13 13.17 6.80
C ILE A 70 -19.33 12.69 8.02
N ALA A 71 -18.70 13.59 8.78
CA ALA A 71 -17.93 13.27 9.97
C ALA A 71 -18.22 14.27 11.11
N SER A 72 -17.85 13.92 12.34
CA SER A 72 -17.87 14.82 13.50
C SER A 72 -16.80 15.90 13.39
N ASN A 73 -16.87 16.95 14.23
CA ASN A 73 -15.95 18.09 14.19
C ASN A 73 -14.61 17.81 14.90
N HIS A 74 -13.85 16.81 14.44
CA HIS A 74 -12.47 16.60 14.89
C HIS A 74 -11.46 17.25 13.94
N SER A 75 -10.29 17.59 14.48
CA SER A 75 -9.27 18.36 13.78
C SER A 75 -8.13 17.54 13.19
N ASP A 76 -8.05 16.24 13.49
CA ASP A 76 -7.00 15.38 12.96
C ASP A 76 -7.07 15.28 11.43
N VAL A 77 -5.93 15.22 10.74
CA VAL A 77 -4.53 15.28 11.23
C VAL A 77 -3.96 16.70 11.29
N MET A 78 -4.81 17.73 11.17
CA MET A 78 -4.39 19.12 10.92
C MET A 78 -3.75 19.81 12.13
N HIS A 79 -3.85 19.24 13.34
CA HIS A 79 -3.08 19.71 14.50
C HIS A 79 -1.62 19.25 14.48
N TRP A 80 -1.30 18.19 13.74
CA TRP A 80 0.03 17.58 13.71
C TRP A 80 0.79 17.80 12.40
N PHE A 81 0.18 17.51 11.25
CA PHE A 81 0.85 17.58 9.93
C PHE A 81 1.53 18.95 9.67
N PRO A 82 0.88 20.10 9.92
CA PRO A 82 1.51 21.40 9.68
C PRO A 82 2.75 21.67 10.54
N LYS A 83 2.87 21.05 11.73
CA LYS A 83 4.07 21.18 12.59
C LYS A 83 5.31 20.57 11.95
N HIS A 84 5.13 19.61 11.04
CA HIS A 84 6.19 18.96 10.28
C HIS A 84 6.21 19.40 8.80
N GLY A 85 5.58 20.53 8.47
CA GLY A 85 5.58 21.09 7.12
C GLY A 85 4.80 20.25 6.10
N LYS A 86 3.87 19.41 6.55
CA LYS A 86 2.99 18.60 5.71
C LYS A 86 1.56 19.14 5.72
N SER A 87 0.80 18.75 4.70
CA SER A 87 -0.63 19.00 4.56
C SER A 87 -1.31 17.76 3.96
N MET A 88 -2.64 17.76 3.94
CA MET A 88 -3.37 16.73 3.21
C MET A 88 -3.10 16.77 1.71
N ASP A 89 -2.79 17.95 1.14
CA ASP A 89 -2.40 18.06 -0.26
C ASP A 89 -1.03 17.44 -0.52
N SER A 90 -0.04 17.66 0.36
CA SER A 90 1.26 16.98 0.23
C SER A 90 1.11 15.47 0.40
N PHE A 91 0.26 15.03 1.33
CA PHE A 91 -0.03 13.62 1.56
C PHE A 91 -0.63 12.96 0.33
N ARG A 92 -1.68 13.56 -0.26
CA ARG A 92 -2.27 13.08 -1.52
C ARG A 92 -1.29 13.10 -2.68
N ALA A 93 -0.44 14.11 -2.79
CA ALA A 93 0.59 14.17 -3.83
C ALA A 93 1.58 13.00 -3.71
N GLU A 94 1.99 12.64 -2.50
CA GLU A 94 2.88 11.50 -2.23
C GLU A 94 2.18 10.15 -2.48
N VAL A 95 0.91 10.02 -2.11
CA VAL A 95 0.10 8.83 -2.48
C VAL A 95 -0.01 8.71 -4.00
N LYS A 96 -0.31 9.81 -4.70
CA LYS A 96 -0.37 9.83 -6.17
C LYS A 96 0.95 9.40 -6.80
N ALA A 97 2.08 9.87 -6.27
CA ALA A 97 3.39 9.46 -6.72
C ALA A 97 3.63 7.95 -6.49
N GLY A 98 3.23 7.42 -5.34
CA GLY A 98 3.30 5.99 -5.04
C GLY A 98 2.37 5.12 -5.90
N LEU A 99 1.23 5.65 -6.33
CA LEU A 99 0.33 5.00 -7.30
C LEU A 99 0.93 4.98 -8.71
N ALA A 100 1.60 6.06 -9.12
CA ALA A 100 2.28 6.16 -10.41
C ALA A 100 3.55 5.30 -10.51
N SER A 101 4.19 4.99 -9.36
CA SER A 101 5.28 4.02 -9.30
C SER A 101 4.72 2.60 -9.45
N SER A 102 4.45 2.22 -10.69
CA SER A 102 3.94 0.91 -11.11
C SER A 102 5.05 -0.14 -11.11
N ALA A 103 5.60 -0.42 -9.93
CA ALA A 103 6.22 -1.70 -9.62
C ALA A 103 5.49 -2.29 -8.40
N PRO A 104 5.07 -3.56 -8.42
CA PRO A 104 4.65 -4.23 -7.19
C PRO A 104 5.78 -4.08 -6.17
N ALA A 105 5.48 -3.56 -4.99
CA ALA A 105 6.40 -3.65 -3.86
C ALA A 105 6.49 -5.12 -3.48
N GLU A 106 7.43 -5.85 -4.09
CA GLU A 106 7.89 -7.11 -3.51
C GLU A 106 8.43 -6.79 -2.10
N PRO A 107 8.18 -7.64 -1.10
CA PRO A 107 8.75 -7.46 0.23
C PRO A 107 10.27 -7.27 0.11
N THR A 108 10.78 -6.14 0.60
CA THR A 108 12.19 -5.74 0.56
C THR A 108 13.09 -6.56 1.49
N THR A 109 12.56 -7.62 2.09
CA THR A 109 13.36 -8.64 2.75
C THR A 109 13.94 -9.57 1.68
N PRO A 110 15.28 -9.74 1.59
CA PRO A 110 15.88 -10.74 0.72
C PRO A 110 15.31 -12.13 1.06
N LYS A 111 14.37 -12.61 0.24
CA LYS A 111 13.78 -13.94 0.41
C LYS A 111 14.84 -14.98 0.05
N LYS A 112 15.17 -15.86 1.00
CA LYS A 112 15.97 -17.06 0.73
C LYS A 112 15.04 -18.09 0.09
N TYR A 113 15.38 -18.51 -1.13
CA TYR A 113 14.62 -19.52 -1.86
C TYR A 113 15.40 -20.84 -1.90
N TYR A 114 14.72 -21.94 -1.58
CA TYR A 114 15.19 -23.28 -1.93
C TYR A 114 14.77 -23.59 -3.37
N ARG A 115 15.66 -24.21 -4.15
CA ARG A 115 15.38 -24.60 -5.54
C ARG A 115 15.27 -26.11 -5.65
N VAL A 116 14.31 -26.59 -6.44
CA VAL A 116 14.18 -28.00 -6.80
C VAL A 116 14.59 -28.17 -8.26
N GLN A 117 15.53 -29.08 -8.52
CA GLN A 117 15.96 -29.41 -9.88
C GLN A 117 15.15 -30.59 -10.41
N VAL A 118 14.46 -30.37 -11.54
CA VAL A 118 13.58 -31.38 -12.16
C VAL A 118 14.31 -32.26 -13.19
N GLY A 119 15.58 -31.98 -13.47
CA GLY A 119 16.46 -32.84 -14.29
C GLY A 119 17.82 -32.19 -14.58
N ALA A 120 18.75 -32.99 -15.09
CA ALA A 120 20.04 -32.55 -15.63
C ALA A 120 20.21 -33.16 -17.04
N TYR A 121 20.52 -32.31 -18.02
CA TYR A 121 20.55 -32.72 -19.42
C TYR A 121 21.84 -32.22 -20.08
N SER A 122 22.55 -33.11 -20.78
CA SER A 122 23.72 -32.75 -21.60
C SER A 122 23.36 -32.12 -22.94
N VAL A 123 22.09 -32.23 -23.36
CA VAL A 123 21.56 -31.69 -24.62
C VAL A 123 20.47 -30.66 -24.30
N LYS A 124 20.65 -29.41 -24.76
CA LYS A 124 19.74 -28.30 -24.47
C LYS A 124 18.29 -28.58 -24.89
N ALA A 125 18.07 -29.21 -26.05
CA ALA A 125 16.73 -29.52 -26.55
C ALA A 125 15.92 -30.40 -25.57
N ASN A 126 16.59 -31.29 -24.82
CA ASN A 126 15.93 -32.12 -23.82
C ASN A 126 15.54 -31.31 -22.58
N ALA A 127 16.40 -30.37 -22.16
CA ALA A 127 16.08 -29.43 -21.08
C ALA A 127 14.90 -28.52 -21.45
N ASP A 128 14.87 -28.00 -22.68
CA ASP A 128 13.77 -27.16 -23.18
C ASP A 128 12.45 -27.94 -23.25
N THR A 129 12.49 -29.20 -23.67
CA THR A 129 11.31 -30.09 -23.71
C THR A 129 10.75 -30.32 -22.30
N MET A 130 11.62 -30.55 -21.31
CA MET A 130 11.18 -30.67 -19.92
C MET A 130 10.60 -29.34 -19.40
N LEU A 131 11.25 -28.21 -19.69
CA LEU A 131 10.77 -26.90 -19.30
C LEU A 131 9.34 -26.63 -19.81
N ALA A 132 9.06 -26.96 -21.07
CA ALA A 132 7.73 -26.81 -21.65
C ALA A 132 6.67 -27.63 -20.89
N LYS A 133 6.97 -28.88 -20.52
CA LYS A 133 6.07 -29.73 -19.73
C LYS A 133 5.82 -29.15 -18.34
N ILE A 134 6.87 -28.65 -17.69
CA ILE A 134 6.77 -28.06 -16.34
C ILE A 134 5.94 -26.78 -16.34
N LYS A 135 6.09 -25.93 -17.36
CA LYS A 135 5.24 -24.75 -17.53
C LYS A 135 3.78 -25.14 -17.82
N ALA A 136 3.55 -26.15 -18.67
CA ALA A 136 2.20 -26.66 -18.93
C ALA A 136 1.54 -27.27 -17.68
N ALA A 137 2.34 -27.80 -16.75
CA ALA A 137 1.88 -28.31 -15.45
C ALA A 137 1.63 -27.19 -14.41
N GLY A 138 1.81 -25.91 -14.77
CA GLY A 138 1.48 -24.75 -13.93
C GLY A 138 2.67 -24.07 -13.24
N PHE A 139 3.91 -24.55 -13.43
CA PHE A 139 5.11 -23.90 -12.89
C PHE A 139 5.66 -22.86 -13.87
N THR A 140 5.01 -21.70 -13.95
CA THR A 140 5.28 -20.67 -14.98
C THR A 140 6.68 -20.07 -14.92
N ASP A 141 7.25 -19.99 -13.71
CA ASP A 141 8.54 -19.34 -13.43
C ASP A 141 9.73 -20.32 -13.51
N ALA A 142 9.50 -21.55 -13.97
CA ALA A 142 10.58 -22.50 -14.23
C ALA A 142 11.54 -21.97 -15.31
N PHE A 143 12.82 -22.30 -15.19
CA PHE A 143 13.87 -21.90 -16.13
C PHE A 143 14.98 -22.96 -16.23
N VAL A 144 15.72 -22.93 -17.34
CA VAL A 144 16.94 -23.74 -17.53
C VAL A 144 18.13 -22.92 -17.05
N LYS A 145 18.95 -23.49 -16.15
CA LYS A 145 20.23 -22.93 -15.73
C LYS A 145 21.36 -23.72 -16.37
N TYR A 146 22.20 -23.07 -17.17
CA TYR A 146 23.46 -23.66 -17.63
C TYR A 146 24.48 -23.61 -16.49
N SER A 147 25.26 -24.66 -16.33
CA SER A 147 26.36 -24.72 -15.35
C SER A 147 27.50 -25.48 -16.02
N GLU A 148 28.68 -24.87 -15.99
CA GLU A 148 29.94 -25.44 -16.46
C GLU A 148 30.59 -26.32 -15.39
#